data_AF-A0A9K3EHC6-F1
#
_entry.id   AF-A0A9K3EHC6-F1
#
_cell.length_a   1.000
_cell.length_b   1.000
_cell.length_c   1.000
_cell.angle_alpha   90.00
_cell.angle_beta   90.00
_cell.angle_gamma   90.00
#
_symmetry.space_group_name_H-M   'P 1'
#
loop_
_entity.id
_entity.type
_entity.pdbx_description
1 polymer ?
#
loop_
_entity_poly.entity_id
_entity_poly.type
_entity_poly.pdbx_seq_one_letter_code
_entity_poly.pdbx_strand_id
1 'polypeptide(L)'
;MVRTFFRKLLRYLSSEDDSDDDLDEDVEEQCTRKRRKFIRRNHIQGHERLYRDYFAENPVYPSNLFRRRFRMSRPLFLRILNEVVANEPYFVQRRDNIGRLGLSSKQKIISEDSVILDCFVNVMSWV
;
A
#
# COMPACT_ATOMS: atom_id res chain seq x y z
N MET A 1 8.21 12.78 -0.98
CA MET A 1 7.80 13.40 -2.25
C MET A 1 6.37 13.05 -2.71
N VAL A 2 5.53 12.37 -1.91
CA VAL A 2 4.06 12.23 -2.17
C VAL A 2 3.18 12.98 -1.16
N ARG A 3 3.75 13.44 -0.04
CA ARG A 3 3.01 14.16 1.03
C ARG A 3 2.87 15.66 0.78
N THR A 4 3.65 16.22 -0.13
CA THR A 4 3.69 17.66 -0.43
C THR A 4 2.59 18.08 -1.40
N PHE A 5 2.15 17.18 -2.27
CA PHE A 5 1.11 17.46 -3.26
C PHE A 5 -0.28 17.59 -2.60
N PHE A 6 -0.68 16.62 -1.79
CA PHE A 6 -1.98 16.63 -1.09
C PHE A 6 -2.18 17.81 -0.13
N ARG A 7 -1.11 18.27 0.54
CA ARG A 7 -1.16 19.46 1.40
C ARG A 7 -1.37 20.76 0.64
N LYS A 8 -0.88 20.83 -0.61
CA LYS A 8 -1.04 22.02 -1.46
C LYS A 8 -2.49 22.15 -1.97
N LEU A 9 -3.15 21.02 -2.22
CA LEU A 9 -4.56 20.97 -2.62
C LEU A 9 -5.50 21.42 -1.47
N LEU A 10 -5.27 20.94 -0.25
CA LEU A 10 -6.07 21.31 0.92
C LEU A 10 -5.97 22.80 1.30
N ARG A 11 -4.85 23.46 0.97
CA ARG A 11 -4.66 24.89 1.24
C ARG A 11 -5.44 25.79 0.27
N TYR A 12 -5.78 25.29 -0.92
CA TYR A 12 -6.48 26.04 -1.96
C TYR A 12 -8.00 26.02 -1.78
N LEU A 13 -8.53 25.05 -1.02
CA LEU A 13 -9.97 24.89 -0.72
C LEU A 13 -10.39 25.49 0.64
N SER A 14 -9.48 26.16 1.36
CA SER A 14 -9.72 26.78 2.68
C SER A 14 -9.62 28.30 2.65
N SER A 15 -9.89 28.92 1.52
CA SER A 15 -9.85 30.37 1.34
C SER A 15 -11.19 30.88 0.81
N GLU A 16 -12.24 30.82 1.64
CA GLU A 16 -13.46 31.62 1.52
C GLU A 16 -13.90 32.03 2.93
N ASP A 17 -14.28 33.31 3.05
CA ASP A 17 -14.31 34.15 4.25
C ASP A 17 -15.60 34.06 5.12
N ASP A 18 -15.43 34.56 6.37
CA ASP A 18 -16.36 35.25 7.30
C ASP A 18 -17.79 34.74 7.63
N SER A 19 -18.01 34.44 8.92
CA SER A 19 -19.16 34.94 9.72
C SER A 19 -19.06 34.50 11.20
N ASP A 20 -19.06 35.47 12.12
CA ASP A 20 -19.13 35.31 13.59
C ASP A 20 -20.49 34.74 14.03
N ASP A 21 -20.48 33.78 14.96
CA ASP A 21 -21.55 33.58 15.94
C ASP A 21 -21.03 32.74 17.13
N ASP A 22 -21.00 33.36 18.31
CA ASP A 22 -20.67 32.80 19.62
C ASP A 22 -21.61 31.65 20.02
N LEU A 23 -21.12 30.46 20.38
CA LEU A 23 -21.86 29.47 21.17
C LEU A 23 -20.94 28.60 22.05
N ASP A 24 -20.94 28.96 23.34
CA ASP A 24 -20.91 28.18 24.58
C ASP A 24 -19.84 27.11 24.89
N GLU A 25 -19.45 27.17 26.17
CA GLU A 25 -18.44 26.44 26.93
C GLU A 25 -18.63 24.90 26.92
N ASP A 26 -17.89 24.19 26.07
CA ASP A 26 -17.83 22.72 26.10
C ASP A 26 -16.52 22.20 26.71
N VAL A 27 -16.69 21.41 27.77
CA VAL A 27 -15.70 20.69 28.58
C VAL A 27 -14.56 20.11 27.73
N GLU A 28 -13.33 20.54 28.02
CA GLU A 28 -12.11 20.07 27.36
C GLU A 28 -11.81 18.61 27.75
N GLU A 29 -12.49 17.66 27.11
CA GLU A 29 -12.20 16.23 27.23
C GLU A 29 -10.90 15.93 26.46
N GLN A 30 -9.77 16.08 27.15
CA GLN A 30 -8.45 15.73 26.63
C GLN A 30 -8.40 14.23 26.31
N CYS A 31 -8.63 13.87 25.05
CA CYS A 31 -8.43 12.52 24.54
C CYS A 31 -6.94 12.14 24.65
N THR A 32 -6.56 11.45 25.72
CA THR A 32 -5.23 10.89 25.88
C THR A 32 -4.99 9.83 24.81
N ARG A 33 -4.33 10.21 23.71
CA ARG A 33 -3.99 9.29 22.61
C ARG A 33 -3.02 8.22 23.12
N LYS A 34 -3.53 7.06 23.52
CA LYS A 34 -2.72 5.89 23.90
C LYS A 34 -1.72 5.59 22.78
N ARG A 35 -0.42 5.59 23.09
CA ARG A 35 0.64 5.22 22.13
C ARG A 35 0.38 3.81 21.62
N ARG A 36 0.23 3.66 20.30
CA ARG A 36 0.12 2.33 19.66
C ARG A 36 1.40 1.54 19.96
N LYS A 37 1.24 0.32 20.46
CA LYS A 37 2.36 -0.60 20.68
C LYS A 37 2.94 -1.00 19.32
N PHE A 38 4.25 -0.82 19.16
CA PHE A 38 4.96 -1.27 17.97
C PHE A 38 5.11 -2.80 18.01
N ILE A 39 4.50 -3.48 17.04
CA ILE A 39 4.61 -4.93 16.87
C ILE A 39 5.58 -5.21 15.72
N ARG A 40 6.67 -5.92 16.02
CA ARG A 40 7.61 -6.40 15.00
C ARG A 40 6.95 -7.49 14.18
N ARG A 41 6.65 -7.21 12.91
CA ARG A 41 6.18 -8.22 11.94
C ARG A 41 7.39 -8.77 11.19
N ASN A 42 7.57 -10.10 11.17
CA ASN A 42 8.69 -10.72 10.47
C ASN A 42 8.43 -10.69 8.95
N HIS A 43 8.89 -9.63 8.28
CA HIS A 43 8.66 -9.41 6.85
C HIS A 43 9.29 -10.48 5.97
N ILE A 44 10.45 -11.02 6.37
CA ILE A 44 11.16 -12.08 5.65
C ILE A 44 10.33 -13.36 5.65
N GLN A 45 9.90 -13.80 6.83
CA GLN A 45 9.03 -14.98 6.93
C GLN A 45 7.70 -14.78 6.20
N GLY A 46 7.14 -13.57 6.23
CA GLY A 46 5.95 -13.24 5.46
C GLY A 46 6.18 -13.35 3.94
N HIS A 47 7.37 -12.99 3.47
CA HIS A 47 7.73 -13.10 2.06
C HIS A 47 7.86 -14.57 1.64
N GLU A 48 8.56 -15.38 2.43
CA GLU A 48 8.75 -16.81 2.16
C GLU A 48 7.42 -17.56 2.06
N ARG A 49 6.49 -17.30 3.00
CA ARG A 49 5.14 -17.88 2.96
C ARG A 49 4.40 -17.49 1.69
N LEU A 50 4.36 -16.19 1.40
CA LEU A 50 3.70 -15.67 0.20
C LEU A 50 4.28 -16.26 -1.08
N TYR A 51 5.61 -16.40 -1.14
CA TYR A 51 6.28 -17.00 -2.29
C TYR A 51 5.92 -18.48 -2.42
N ARG A 52 6.02 -19.26 -1.33
CA ARG A 52 5.68 -20.69 -1.31
C ARG A 52 4.23 -20.94 -1.72
N ASP A 53 3.32 -20.10 -1.26
CA ASP A 53 1.89 -20.29 -1.45
C ASP A 53 1.46 -20.05 -2.90
N TYR A 54 2.05 -19.05 -3.58
CA TYR A 54 1.55 -18.57 -4.87
C TYR A 54 2.58 -18.58 -6.02
N PHE A 55 3.88 -18.42 -5.71
CA PHE A 55 4.92 -18.13 -6.71
C PHE A 55 6.01 -19.21 -6.82
N ALA A 56 6.01 -20.24 -5.96
CA ALA A 56 6.87 -21.39 -6.10
C ALA A 56 6.57 -22.17 -7.40
N GLU A 57 7.49 -23.04 -7.80
CA GLU A 57 7.29 -23.95 -8.94
C GLU A 57 6.09 -24.86 -8.72
N ASN A 58 5.98 -25.41 -7.51
CA ASN A 58 4.81 -26.15 -7.03
C ASN A 58 4.11 -25.34 -5.93
N PRO A 59 3.23 -24.39 -6.29
CA PRO A 59 2.55 -23.55 -5.31
C PRO A 59 1.51 -24.34 -4.52
N VAL A 60 1.28 -23.94 -3.25
CA VAL A 60 0.21 -24.53 -2.42
C VAL A 60 -1.16 -24.26 -3.04
N TYR A 61 -1.35 -23.08 -3.63
CA TYR A 61 -2.61 -22.70 -4.24
C TYR A 61 -2.56 -22.77 -5.77
N PRO A 62 -3.52 -23.46 -6.41
CA PRO A 62 -3.64 -23.50 -7.87
C PRO A 62 -4.00 -22.14 -8.49
N SER A 63 -3.83 -22.06 -9.81
CA SER A 63 -3.97 -20.82 -10.60
C SER A 63 -5.36 -20.16 -10.52
N ASN A 64 -6.43 -20.95 -10.35
CA ASN A 64 -7.79 -20.45 -10.15
C ASN A 64 -7.92 -19.64 -8.85
N LEU A 65 -7.28 -20.09 -7.75
CA LEU A 65 -7.28 -19.36 -6.49
C LEU A 65 -6.39 -18.11 -6.56
N PHE A 66 -5.28 -18.19 -7.29
CA PHE A 66 -4.46 -17.01 -7.60
C PHE A 66 -5.30 -15.93 -8.30
N ARG A 67 -6.03 -16.30 -9.37
CA ARG A 67 -6.92 -15.39 -10.10
C ARG A 67 -8.03 -14.83 -9.23
N ARG A 68 -8.61 -15.64 -8.33
CA ARG A 68 -9.65 -15.14 -7.40
C ARG A 68 -9.09 -14.09 -6.43
N ARG A 69 -7.86 -14.27 -5.96
CA ARG A 69 -7.21 -13.37 -5.00
C ARG A 69 -6.68 -12.09 -5.65
N PHE A 70 -5.91 -12.21 -6.73
CA PHE A 70 -5.22 -11.08 -7.37
C PHE A 70 -5.96 -10.54 -8.60
N ARG A 71 -7.09 -11.15 -8.98
CA ARG A 71 -7.92 -10.78 -10.15
C ARG A 71 -7.20 -10.83 -11.51
N MET A 72 -5.97 -11.36 -11.54
CA MET A 72 -5.15 -11.52 -12.74
C MET A 72 -4.46 -12.89 -12.79
N SER A 73 -3.91 -13.27 -13.95
CA SER A 73 -3.10 -14.48 -14.06
C SER A 73 -1.72 -14.29 -13.44
N ARG A 74 -1.12 -15.37 -12.93
CA ARG A 74 0.24 -15.33 -12.35
C ARG A 74 1.30 -14.81 -13.34
N PRO A 75 1.33 -15.22 -14.62
CA PRO A 75 2.28 -14.68 -15.59
C PRO A 75 2.11 -13.17 -15.80
N LEU A 76 0.88 -12.67 -15.85
CA LEU A 76 0.61 -11.24 -16.01
C LEU A 76 1.09 -10.45 -14.77
N PHE A 77 0.81 -10.95 -13.57
CA PHE A 77 1.30 -10.36 -12.33
C PHE A 77 2.83 -10.22 -12.35
N LEU A 78 3.55 -11.26 -12.79
CA LEU A 78 5.01 -11.23 -12.85
C LEU A 78 5.55 -10.22 -13.88
N ARG A 79 4.86 -10.05 -15.02
CA ARG A 79 5.22 -9.02 -16.00
C ARG A 79 5.06 -7.62 -15.42
N ILE A 80 3.90 -7.33 -14.82
CA ILE A 80 3.63 -6.04 -14.18
C ILE A 80 4.66 -5.77 -13.07
N LEU A 81 4.92 -6.76 -12.21
CA LEU A 81 5.94 -6.67 -11.17
C LEU A 81 7.30 -6.27 -11.73
N ASN A 82 7.74 -6.90 -12.82
CA ASN A 82 9.03 -6.61 -13.44
C ASN A 82 9.08 -5.18 -13.99
N GLU A 83 8.03 -4.75 -14.71
CA GLU A 83 7.94 -3.38 -15.24
C GLU A 83 7.92 -2.34 -14.11
N VAL A 84 7.13 -2.57 -13.06
CA VAL A 84 7.06 -1.67 -11.91
C VAL A 84 8.40 -1.57 -11.19
N VAL A 85 9.08 -2.70 -10.95
CA VAL A 85 10.39 -2.72 -10.31
C VAL A 85 11.46 -2.02 -11.16
N ALA A 86 11.37 -2.12 -12.49
CA ALA A 86 12.30 -1.47 -13.41
C ALA A 86 12.12 0.06 -13.44
N ASN A 87 10.88 0.54 -13.39
CA ASN A 87 10.56 1.96 -13.51
C ASN A 87 10.63 2.70 -12.15
N GLU A 88 10.29 2.03 -11.05
CA GLU A 88 10.10 2.67 -9.74
C GLU A 88 11.09 2.16 -8.68
N PRO A 89 12.11 2.96 -8.29
CA PRO A 89 13.11 2.58 -7.28
C PRO A 89 12.51 2.24 -5.91
N TYR A 90 11.29 2.71 -5.63
CA TYR A 90 10.59 2.39 -4.39
C TYR A 90 10.31 0.88 -4.26
N PHE A 91 10.02 0.17 -5.36
CA PHE A 91 9.70 -1.25 -5.30
C PHE A 91 10.92 -2.14 -5.15
N VAL A 92 12.12 -1.63 -5.43
CA VAL A 92 13.37 -2.35 -5.16
C VAL A 92 13.48 -2.64 -3.67
N GLN A 93 13.73 -3.90 -3.32
CA GLN A 93 13.93 -4.29 -1.93
C GLN A 93 15.30 -3.78 -1.47
N ARG A 94 15.31 -2.95 -0.42
CA ARG A 94 16.53 -2.36 0.14
C ARG A 94 16.76 -2.86 1.55
N ARG A 95 18.01 -2.79 1.99
CA ARG A 95 18.37 -2.96 3.39
C ARG A 95 18.15 -1.65 4.13
N ASP A 96 17.55 -1.73 5.30
CA ASP A 96 17.43 -0.61 6.23
C ASP A 96 18.82 -0.26 6.79
N ASN A 97 18.94 0.88 7.49
CA ASN A 97 20.19 1.32 8.13
C ASN A 97 20.77 0.31 9.14
N ILE A 98 19.94 -0.64 9.61
CA ILE A 98 20.31 -1.72 10.54
C ILE A 98 20.69 -3.01 9.78
N GLY A 99 20.73 -2.97 8.44
CA GLY A 99 21.10 -4.10 7.57
C GLY A 99 19.99 -5.12 7.31
N ARG A 100 18.77 -4.89 7.84
CA ARG A 100 17.62 -5.79 7.64
C ARG A 100 16.98 -5.57 6.28
N LEU A 101 16.56 -6.66 5.63
CA LEU A 101 15.79 -6.57 4.39
C LEU A 101 14.40 -6.02 4.68
N GLY A 102 14.05 -4.91 4.02
CA GLY A 102 12.70 -4.35 4.06
C GLY A 102 11.67 -5.21 3.31
N LEU A 103 10.47 -4.67 3.12
CA LEU A 103 9.42 -5.34 2.35
C LEU A 103 9.89 -5.66 0.92
N SER A 104 9.62 -6.90 0.49
CA SER A 104 9.87 -7.31 -0.90
C SER A 104 8.93 -6.58 -1.87
N SER A 105 9.33 -6.47 -3.13
CA SER A 105 8.53 -5.86 -4.19
C SER A 105 7.13 -6.49 -4.30
N LYS A 106 7.06 -7.83 -4.21
CA LYS A 106 5.80 -8.59 -4.19
C LYS A 106 4.91 -8.17 -3.02
N GLN A 107 5.47 -8.02 -1.83
CA GLN A 107 4.70 -7.61 -0.65
C GLN A 107 4.25 -6.14 -0.75
N LYS A 108 5.07 -5.26 -1.32
CA LYS A 108 4.70 -3.84 -1.51
C LYS A 108 3.51 -3.72 -2.45
N ILE A 109 3.60 -4.36 -3.62
CA ILE A 109 2.51 -4.43 -4.59
C ILE A 109 1.25 -5.00 -3.91
N ILE A 110 1.33 -6.19 -3.31
CA ILE A 110 0.16 -6.84 -2.66
C ILE A 110 -0.42 -6.02 -1.49
N SER A 111 0.40 -5.25 -0.77
CA SER A 111 -0.08 -4.36 0.29
C SER A 111 -0.79 -3.11 -0.22
N GLU A 112 -0.39 -2.62 -1.40
CA GLU A 112 -0.99 -1.48 -2.09
C GLU A 112 -2.19 -1.91 -2.97
N ASP A 113 -2.25 -3.19 -3.35
CA ASP A 113 -3.21 -3.82 -4.26
C ASP A 113 -4.63 -3.97 -3.72
N SER A 114 -4.89 -3.75 -2.43
CA SER A 114 -6.26 -3.95 -1.88
C SER A 114 -7.27 -2.91 -2.39
N VAL A 115 -6.82 -1.83 -3.05
CA VAL A 115 -7.69 -0.79 -3.62
C VAL A 115 -7.21 -0.36 -5.03
N ILE A 116 -5.92 -0.48 -5.35
CA ILE A 116 -5.34 0.08 -6.58
C ILE A 116 -5.53 -0.82 -7.81
N LEU A 117 -5.58 -2.15 -7.67
CA LEU A 117 -5.78 -3.04 -8.83
C LEU A 117 -7.20 -3.00 -9.40
N ASP A 118 -8.20 -2.59 -8.62
CA ASP A 118 -9.53 -2.29 -9.18
C ASP A 118 -9.49 -1.07 -10.11
N CYS A 119 -8.59 -0.10 -9.86
CA CYS A 119 -8.30 0.97 -10.82
C CYS A 119 -7.41 0.51 -11.97
N PHE A 120 -6.36 -0.26 -11.72
CA PHE A 120 -5.40 -0.63 -12.77
C PHE A 120 -5.97 -1.62 -13.80
N VAL A 121 -6.84 -2.54 -13.37
CA VAL A 121 -7.54 -3.48 -14.27
C VAL A 121 -8.68 -2.78 -15.03
N ASN A 122 -9.40 -1.82 -14.41
CA ASN A 122 -10.45 -1.07 -15.10
C ASN A 122 -9.93 0.06 -16.00
N VAL A 123 -8.77 0.67 -15.70
CA VAL A 123 -8.16 1.72 -16.54
C VAL A 123 -7.46 1.13 -17.76
N MET A 124 -6.87 -0.07 -17.67
CA MET A 124 -6.26 -0.76 -18.82
C MET A 124 -7.28 -1.48 -19.75
N SER A 125 -8.58 -1.40 -19.46
CA SER A 125 -9.66 -1.83 -20.38
C SER A 125 -10.33 -0.65 -21.11
N TRP A 126 -9.83 0.56 -20.91
CA TRP A 126 -10.19 1.78 -21.65
C TRP A 126 -8.92 2.47 -22.17
N VAL A 127 -8.13 1.70 -22.92
CA VAL A 127 -7.32 2.15 -24.06
C VAL A 127 -7.47 1.10 -25.15
#